data_AF-A0A2L0CV45-F1
#
_entry.id   AF-A0A2L0CV45-F1
#
_cell.length_a   1.000
_cell.length_b   1.000
_cell.length_c   1.000
_cell.angle_alpha   90.00
_cell.angle_beta   90.00
_cell.angle_gamma   90.00
#
_symmetry.space_group_name_H-M   'P 1'
#
loop_
_entity.id
_entity.type
_entity.pdbx_description
1 polymer ?
#
loop_
_entity_poly.entity_id
_entity_poly.type
_entity_poly.pdbx_seq_one_letter_code
_entity_poly.pdbx_strand_id
1 'polypeptide(L)'
;FETKLINTLIFKFLVVPMFRNVTLKCLTEIAGVTICNYDEMFVQLFTQTMTQLETMLPPQTDIRTAYACGQDQEQNFIQNLALFLCVFLKEHGTLAETGASPEVLKNALNYLVLISEVEEVEIFKICLEYWSALTSQLYKESHPILSAREISRRTLYTDVLNKVRYIMISRMARPEEVLVVENDNGEVVREFMKDTDSINLYKNMRETLVYLTHLDYQDTERIMTTKLQNQVNGSEWSWKNLNTLCWAIGSISGAMFEEDEKRFLVTVIKDLLGLCEQKRGKDNKAIIASNIMYVVGQYPRFLKAHWKFLKTVVNKLFEFMHETHDGVQD
;
A
#
# COMPACT_ATOMS: atom_id res chain seq x y z
N PHE A 1 -28.38 -21.09 -2.20
CA PHE A 1 -27.32 -22.10 -2.08
C PHE A 1 -27.78 -23.47 -2.62
N GLU A 2 -28.96 -23.97 -2.30
CA GLU A 2 -29.45 -25.30 -2.75
C GLU A 2 -29.79 -25.45 -4.25
N THR A 3 -29.60 -24.41 -5.06
CA THR A 3 -29.94 -24.40 -6.50
C THR A 3 -28.69 -24.38 -7.38
N LYS A 4 -28.84 -24.69 -8.67
CA LYS A 4 -27.75 -24.58 -9.68
C LYS A 4 -27.40 -23.13 -10.07
N LEU A 5 -27.84 -22.14 -9.30
CA LEU A 5 -27.68 -20.71 -9.63
C LEU A 5 -26.21 -20.30 -9.73
N ILE A 6 -25.40 -20.62 -8.72
CA ILE A 6 -23.96 -20.24 -8.66
C ILE A 6 -23.21 -20.80 -9.89
N ASN A 7 -23.36 -22.11 -10.14
CA ASN A 7 -22.77 -22.76 -11.31
C ASN A 7 -23.23 -22.10 -12.63
N THR A 8 -24.51 -21.72 -12.72
CA THR A 8 -25.03 -21.08 -13.94
C THR A 8 -24.42 -19.68 -14.13
N LEU A 9 -24.32 -18.88 -13.07
CA LEU A 9 -23.68 -17.57 -13.10
C LEU A 9 -22.22 -17.69 -13.56
N ILE A 10 -21.43 -18.55 -12.91
CA ILE A 10 -20.00 -18.70 -13.20
C ILE A 10 -19.76 -19.24 -14.61
N PHE A 11 -20.39 -20.35 -14.99
CA PHE A 11 -20.03 -21.03 -16.24
C PHE A 11 -20.76 -20.52 -17.49
N LYS A 12 -21.92 -19.87 -17.35
CA LYS A 12 -22.69 -19.37 -18.52
C LYS A 12 -22.60 -17.87 -18.73
N PHE A 13 -22.48 -17.08 -17.67
CA PHE A 13 -22.61 -15.63 -17.78
C PHE A 13 -21.32 -14.87 -17.48
N LEU A 14 -20.49 -15.34 -16.54
CA LEU A 14 -19.24 -14.65 -16.17
C LEU A 14 -18.26 -14.56 -17.35
N VAL A 15 -18.14 -15.64 -18.14
CA VAL A 15 -17.23 -15.70 -19.29
C VAL A 15 -17.66 -14.82 -20.47
N VAL A 16 -18.94 -14.46 -20.54
CA VAL A 16 -19.51 -13.69 -21.65
C VAL A 16 -19.34 -12.19 -21.39
N PRO A 17 -18.57 -11.43 -22.21
CA PRO A 17 -18.23 -10.03 -21.93
C PRO A 17 -19.43 -9.13 -21.57
N MET A 18 -20.55 -9.28 -22.30
CA MET A 18 -21.76 -8.49 -22.10
C MET A 18 -22.43 -8.71 -20.73
N PHE A 19 -22.26 -9.89 -20.11
CA PHE A 19 -22.88 -10.24 -18.83
C PHE A 19 -21.90 -10.26 -17.66
N ARG A 20 -20.59 -10.25 -17.95
CA ARG A 20 -19.50 -10.43 -16.98
C ARG A 20 -19.61 -9.51 -15.77
N ASN A 21 -19.78 -8.22 -16.00
CA ASN A 21 -19.84 -7.21 -14.93
C ASN A 21 -21.02 -7.42 -13.97
N VAL A 22 -22.23 -7.60 -14.51
CA VAL A 22 -23.44 -7.83 -13.70
C VAL A 22 -23.34 -9.16 -12.96
N THR A 23 -22.82 -10.19 -13.62
CA THR A 23 -22.62 -11.50 -13.02
C THR A 23 -21.67 -11.42 -11.83
N LEU A 24 -20.53 -10.74 -11.98
CA LEU A 24 -19.54 -10.59 -10.90
C LEU A 24 -20.09 -9.79 -9.72
N LYS A 25 -20.90 -8.76 -9.97
CA LYS A 25 -21.64 -8.06 -8.91
C LYS A 25 -22.56 -9.02 -8.15
N CYS A 26 -23.34 -9.85 -8.83
CA CYS A 26 -24.17 -10.87 -8.17
C CYS A 26 -23.33 -11.87 -7.36
N LEU A 27 -22.20 -12.32 -7.88
CA LEU A 27 -21.29 -13.21 -7.14
C LEU A 27 -20.70 -12.52 -5.89
N THR A 28 -20.44 -11.22 -5.97
CA THR A 28 -19.97 -10.39 -4.83
C THR A 28 -21.03 -10.32 -3.74
N GLU A 29 -22.30 -10.05 -4.09
CA GLU A 29 -23.40 -10.06 -3.13
C GLU A 29 -23.57 -11.42 -2.47
N ILE A 30 -23.46 -12.52 -3.24
CA ILE A 30 -23.50 -13.89 -2.69
C ILE A 30 -22.32 -14.14 -1.76
N ALA A 31 -21.12 -13.66 -2.11
CA ALA A 31 -19.90 -13.79 -1.31
C ALA A 31 -19.93 -12.99 0.00
N GLY A 32 -20.79 -11.97 0.12
CA GLY A 32 -20.97 -11.19 1.35
C GLY A 32 -21.95 -11.82 2.35
N VAL A 33 -22.57 -12.94 2.03
CA VAL A 33 -23.58 -13.58 2.88
C VAL A 33 -22.92 -14.36 4.01
N THR A 34 -23.17 -13.95 5.26
CA THR A 34 -22.66 -14.61 6.47
C THR A 34 -23.64 -15.63 7.04
N ILE A 35 -23.71 -16.81 6.42
CA ILE A 35 -24.55 -17.92 6.91
C ILE A 35 -23.67 -19.13 7.23
N CYS A 36 -23.69 -19.55 8.50
CA CYS A 36 -23.10 -20.81 8.93
C CYS A 36 -23.88 -21.98 8.31
N ASN A 37 -23.19 -23.01 7.77
CA ASN A 37 -23.70 -24.26 7.16
C ASN A 37 -23.55 -24.38 5.63
N TYR A 38 -23.03 -23.38 4.93
CA TYR A 38 -22.80 -23.45 3.48
C TYR A 38 -21.32 -23.32 3.09
N ASP A 39 -20.41 -23.63 4.02
CA ASP A 39 -18.95 -23.47 3.87
C ASP A 39 -18.42 -24.13 2.57
N GLU A 40 -18.84 -25.37 2.28
CA GLU A 40 -18.46 -26.06 1.04
C GLU A 40 -18.91 -25.29 -0.22
N MET A 41 -20.07 -24.64 -0.16
CA MET A 41 -20.60 -23.86 -1.29
C MET A 41 -19.83 -22.56 -1.49
N PHE A 42 -19.39 -21.91 -0.42
CA PHE A 42 -18.51 -20.74 -0.51
C PHE A 42 -17.14 -21.10 -1.07
N VAL A 43 -16.56 -22.22 -0.62
CA VAL A 43 -15.30 -22.73 -1.16
C VAL A 43 -15.44 -23.07 -2.65
N GLN A 44 -16.54 -23.68 -3.07
CA GLN A 44 -16.83 -23.96 -4.49
C GLN A 44 -17.04 -22.68 -5.30
N LEU A 45 -17.82 -21.72 -4.79
CA LEU A 45 -18.02 -20.39 -5.40
C LEU A 45 -16.68 -19.72 -5.70
N PHE A 46 -15.81 -19.65 -4.69
CA PHE A 46 -14.50 -19.03 -4.83
C PHE A 46 -13.60 -19.79 -5.81
N THR A 47 -13.45 -21.11 -5.63
CA THR A 47 -12.56 -21.94 -6.47
C THR A 47 -12.96 -21.88 -7.95
N GLN A 48 -14.26 -22.01 -8.24
CA GLN A 48 -14.76 -21.99 -9.61
C GLN A 48 -14.68 -20.59 -10.24
N THR A 49 -14.99 -19.54 -9.46
CA THR A 49 -14.86 -18.15 -9.94
C THR A 49 -13.40 -17.85 -10.28
N MET A 50 -12.46 -18.22 -9.41
CA MET A 50 -11.02 -18.06 -9.64
C MET A 50 -10.53 -18.82 -10.88
N THR A 51 -11.02 -20.04 -11.09
CA THR A 51 -10.68 -20.82 -12.29
C THR A 51 -11.13 -20.09 -13.58
N GLN A 52 -12.34 -19.52 -13.60
CA GLN A 52 -12.80 -18.74 -14.75
C GLN A 52 -12.02 -17.44 -14.90
N LEU A 53 -11.68 -16.76 -13.79
CA LEU A 53 -10.89 -15.53 -13.81
C LEU A 53 -9.52 -15.74 -14.44
N GLU A 54 -8.82 -16.83 -14.12
CA GLU A 54 -7.51 -17.15 -14.70
C GLU A 54 -7.56 -17.32 -16.22
N THR A 55 -8.68 -17.82 -16.76
CA THR A 55 -8.87 -17.90 -18.22
C THR A 55 -9.17 -16.55 -18.87
N MET A 56 -9.89 -15.67 -18.18
CA MET A 56 -10.30 -14.36 -18.71
C MET A 56 -9.22 -13.29 -18.56
N LEU A 57 -8.44 -13.37 -17.49
CA LEU A 57 -7.41 -12.41 -17.12
C LEU A 57 -6.18 -13.18 -16.63
N PRO A 58 -5.30 -13.64 -17.52
CA PRO A 58 -4.14 -14.45 -17.13
C PRO A 58 -3.28 -13.74 -16.06
N PRO A 59 -2.72 -14.46 -15.06
CA PRO A 59 -1.97 -13.84 -13.96
C PRO A 59 -0.74 -13.00 -14.35
N GLN A 60 -0.19 -13.24 -15.55
CA GLN A 60 0.91 -12.46 -16.13
C GLN A 60 0.48 -11.13 -16.77
N THR A 61 -0.82 -10.84 -16.80
CA THR A 61 -1.34 -9.60 -17.38
C THR A 61 -0.93 -8.41 -16.51
N ASP A 62 -0.36 -7.38 -17.14
CA ASP A 62 -0.15 -6.09 -16.48
C ASP A 62 -1.50 -5.37 -16.34
N ILE A 63 -2.15 -5.56 -15.18
CA ILE A 63 -3.46 -4.98 -14.88
C ILE A 63 -3.41 -3.45 -14.86
N ARG A 64 -2.29 -2.84 -14.43
CA ARG A 64 -2.14 -1.38 -14.43
C ARG A 64 -2.25 -0.84 -15.86
N THR A 65 -1.47 -1.39 -16.77
CA THR A 65 -1.49 -0.97 -18.18
C THR A 65 -2.81 -1.35 -18.86
N ALA A 66 -3.35 -2.53 -18.59
CA ALA A 66 -4.63 -2.96 -19.14
C ALA A 66 -5.80 -2.05 -18.71
N TYR A 67 -5.79 -1.57 -17.46
CA TYR A 67 -6.78 -0.63 -16.96
C TYR A 67 -6.66 0.75 -17.64
N ALA A 68 -5.43 1.27 -17.76
CA ALA A 68 -5.16 2.57 -18.38
C ALA A 68 -5.56 2.61 -19.87
N CYS A 69 -5.40 1.50 -20.59
CA CYS A 69 -5.79 1.36 -21.99
C CYS A 69 -7.22 0.83 -22.19
N GLY A 70 -7.88 0.38 -21.12
CA GLY A 70 -9.19 -0.25 -21.14
C GLY A 70 -10.32 0.76 -21.37
N GLN A 71 -11.48 0.26 -21.81
CA GLN A 71 -12.70 1.06 -21.88
C GLN A 71 -13.49 0.92 -20.57
N ASP A 72 -14.60 1.65 -20.46
CA ASP A 72 -15.48 1.64 -19.29
C ASP A 72 -15.83 0.22 -18.83
N GLN A 73 -16.07 -0.72 -19.75
CA GLN A 73 -16.47 -2.09 -19.38
C GLN A 73 -15.33 -2.88 -18.72
N GLU A 74 -14.10 -2.77 -19.22
CA GLU A 74 -12.92 -3.41 -18.63
C GLU A 74 -12.54 -2.76 -17.31
N GLN A 75 -12.58 -1.43 -17.22
CA GLN A 75 -12.30 -0.70 -15.99
C GLN A 75 -13.30 -1.07 -14.88
N ASN A 76 -14.60 -1.09 -15.21
CA ASN A 76 -15.64 -1.57 -14.31
C ASN A 76 -15.42 -3.03 -13.89
N PHE A 77 -14.92 -3.88 -14.80
CA PHE A 77 -14.64 -5.27 -14.48
C PHE A 77 -13.52 -5.40 -13.44
N ILE A 78 -12.42 -4.64 -13.59
CA ILE A 78 -11.34 -4.63 -12.59
C ILE A 78 -11.82 -4.13 -11.23
N GLN A 79 -12.66 -3.09 -11.19
CA GLN A 79 -13.26 -2.61 -9.94
C GLN A 79 -14.18 -3.67 -9.31
N ASN A 80 -15.05 -4.31 -10.09
CA ASN A 80 -15.93 -5.38 -9.61
C ASN A 80 -15.14 -6.60 -9.12
N LEU A 81 -14.00 -6.89 -9.75
CA LEU A 81 -13.09 -7.94 -9.31
C LEU A 81 -12.42 -7.61 -7.97
N ALA A 82 -11.97 -6.36 -7.79
CA ALA A 82 -11.46 -5.88 -6.51
C ALA A 82 -12.50 -6.09 -5.40
N LEU A 83 -13.75 -5.65 -5.65
CA LEU A 83 -14.87 -5.81 -4.71
C LEU A 83 -15.14 -7.28 -4.37
N PHE A 84 -15.26 -8.14 -5.38
CA PHE A 84 -15.48 -9.58 -5.18
C PHE A 84 -14.41 -10.20 -4.28
N LEU A 85 -13.14 -9.98 -4.61
CA LEU A 85 -12.02 -10.55 -3.87
C LEU A 85 -11.95 -10.01 -2.44
N CYS A 86 -12.10 -8.69 -2.26
CA CYS A 86 -12.09 -8.07 -0.94
C CYS A 86 -13.25 -8.57 -0.07
N VAL A 87 -14.49 -8.61 -0.61
CA VAL A 87 -15.66 -9.10 0.14
C VAL A 87 -15.47 -10.57 0.53
N PHE A 88 -15.14 -11.44 -0.43
CA PHE A 88 -14.99 -12.86 -0.14
C PHE A 88 -13.86 -13.12 0.87
N LEU A 89 -12.70 -12.49 0.71
CA LEU A 89 -11.56 -12.73 1.60
C LEU A 89 -11.75 -12.12 2.99
N LYS A 90 -12.54 -11.04 3.14
CA LYS A 90 -12.91 -10.50 4.45
C LYS A 90 -13.86 -11.42 5.21
N GLU A 91 -14.93 -11.88 4.55
CA GLU A 91 -15.98 -12.67 5.21
C GLU A 91 -15.60 -14.16 5.34
N HIS A 92 -14.85 -14.70 4.38
CA HIS A 92 -14.59 -16.13 4.23
C HIS A 92 -13.10 -16.46 4.04
N GLY A 93 -12.18 -15.57 4.38
CA GLY A 93 -10.73 -15.79 4.22
C GLY A 93 -10.20 -17.03 4.96
N THR A 94 -10.71 -17.32 6.15
CA THR A 94 -10.34 -18.53 6.91
C THR A 94 -10.83 -19.81 6.24
N LEU A 95 -11.98 -19.76 5.56
CA LEU A 95 -12.47 -20.87 4.72
C LEU A 95 -11.60 -21.03 3.47
N ALA A 96 -11.13 -19.93 2.86
CA ALA A 96 -10.20 -20.00 1.75
C ALA A 96 -8.85 -20.62 2.16
N GLU A 97 -8.36 -20.32 3.37
CA GLU A 97 -7.10 -20.88 3.88
C GLU A 97 -7.15 -22.39 4.15
N THR A 98 -8.32 -22.89 4.58
CA THR A 98 -8.48 -24.28 5.05
C THR A 98 -9.20 -25.19 4.07
N GLY A 99 -10.13 -24.65 3.27
CA GLY A 99 -11.00 -25.40 2.37
C GLY A 99 -10.63 -25.28 0.89
N ALA A 100 -10.03 -24.17 0.45
CA ALA A 100 -9.55 -24.03 -0.92
C ALA A 100 -8.11 -24.54 -1.07
N SER A 101 -7.67 -24.81 -2.30
CA SER A 101 -6.26 -25.13 -2.53
C SER A 101 -5.39 -23.89 -2.24
N PRO A 102 -4.19 -24.06 -1.66
CA PRO A 102 -3.30 -22.94 -1.37
C PRO A 102 -2.97 -22.10 -2.60
N GLU A 103 -2.94 -22.73 -3.79
CA GLU A 103 -2.66 -22.05 -5.05
C GLU A 103 -3.78 -21.08 -5.45
N VAL A 104 -5.04 -21.47 -5.26
CA VAL A 104 -6.19 -20.61 -5.58
C VAL A 104 -6.18 -19.35 -4.70
N LEU A 105 -5.90 -19.51 -3.40
CA LEU A 105 -5.78 -18.36 -2.49
C LEU A 105 -4.58 -17.47 -2.85
N LYS A 106 -3.42 -18.06 -3.16
CA LYS A 106 -2.25 -17.31 -3.62
C LYS A 106 -2.54 -16.51 -4.90
N ASN A 107 -3.23 -17.10 -5.86
CA ASN A 107 -3.63 -16.43 -7.09
C ASN A 107 -4.59 -15.27 -6.81
N ALA A 108 -5.61 -15.47 -5.97
CA ALA A 108 -6.54 -14.42 -5.56
C ALA A 108 -5.81 -13.23 -4.90
N LEU A 109 -4.89 -13.51 -3.97
CA LEU A 109 -4.06 -12.48 -3.33
C LEU A 109 -3.16 -11.78 -4.35
N ASN A 110 -2.59 -12.51 -5.30
CA ASN A 110 -1.77 -11.94 -6.36
C ASN A 110 -2.59 -11.02 -7.29
N TYR A 111 -3.84 -11.38 -7.63
CA TYR A 111 -4.74 -10.46 -8.34
C TYR A 111 -4.98 -9.18 -7.53
N LEU A 112 -5.27 -9.28 -6.23
CA LEU A 112 -5.43 -8.08 -5.40
C LEU A 112 -4.18 -7.21 -5.38
N VAL A 113 -2.99 -7.80 -5.35
CA VAL A 113 -1.72 -7.04 -5.46
C VAL A 113 -1.63 -6.33 -6.81
N LEU A 114 -1.88 -7.02 -7.92
CA LEU A 114 -1.83 -6.44 -9.26
C LEU A 114 -2.90 -5.35 -9.46
N ILE A 115 -4.08 -5.51 -8.87
CA ILE A 115 -5.14 -4.49 -8.89
C ILE A 115 -4.76 -3.29 -8.02
N SER A 116 -4.10 -3.51 -6.88
CA SER A 116 -3.60 -2.44 -6.00
C SER A 116 -2.54 -1.55 -6.68
N GLU A 117 -1.99 -1.99 -7.82
CA GLU A 117 -1.06 -1.23 -8.64
C GLU A 117 -1.74 -0.28 -9.65
N VAL A 118 -3.05 -0.39 -9.85
CA VAL A 118 -3.83 0.45 -10.76
C VAL A 118 -3.89 1.89 -10.24
N GLU A 119 -3.60 2.86 -11.12
CA GLU A 119 -3.60 4.29 -10.79
C GLU A 119 -5.01 4.90 -10.72
N GLU A 120 -5.92 4.26 -9.96
CA GLU A 120 -7.28 4.73 -9.67
C GLU A 120 -7.49 4.72 -8.15
N VAL A 121 -7.89 5.86 -7.58
CA VAL A 121 -7.95 6.05 -6.12
C VAL A 121 -9.05 5.21 -5.49
N GLU A 122 -10.22 5.11 -6.14
CA GLU A 122 -11.34 4.35 -5.59
C GLU A 122 -11.07 2.84 -5.58
N ILE A 123 -10.41 2.32 -6.61
CA ILE A 123 -9.96 0.92 -6.66
C ILE A 123 -8.91 0.67 -5.57
N PHE A 124 -7.97 1.59 -5.40
CA PHE A 124 -6.94 1.47 -4.38
C PHE A 124 -7.54 1.46 -2.96
N LYS A 125 -8.54 2.29 -2.67
CA LYS A 125 -9.26 2.29 -1.38
C LYS A 125 -9.92 0.95 -1.08
N ILE A 126 -10.57 0.34 -2.08
CA ILE A 126 -11.18 -1.00 -1.94
C ILE A 126 -10.11 -2.02 -1.53
N CYS A 127 -8.98 -2.06 -2.22
CA CYS A 127 -7.90 -2.98 -1.89
C CYS A 127 -7.26 -2.67 -0.52
N LEU A 128 -7.05 -1.39 -0.20
CA LEU A 128 -6.47 -0.94 1.06
C LEU A 128 -7.33 -1.36 2.26
N GLU A 129 -8.66 -1.34 2.13
CA GLU A 129 -9.56 -1.81 3.18
C GLU A 129 -9.30 -3.28 3.53
N TYR A 130 -9.12 -4.13 2.52
CA TYR A 130 -8.74 -5.54 2.74
C TYR A 130 -7.34 -5.67 3.33
N TRP A 131 -6.34 -4.96 2.79
CA TRP A 131 -4.96 -5.04 3.29
C TRP A 131 -4.84 -4.58 4.74
N SER A 132 -5.56 -3.51 5.12
CA SER A 132 -5.64 -3.05 6.51
C SER A 132 -6.24 -4.12 7.42
N ALA A 133 -7.38 -4.71 7.02
CA ALA A 133 -8.03 -5.76 7.80
C ALA A 133 -7.13 -7.00 7.97
N LEU A 134 -6.51 -7.48 6.89
CA LEU A 134 -5.61 -8.64 6.91
C LEU A 134 -4.39 -8.39 7.80
N THR A 135 -3.72 -7.26 7.63
CA THR A 135 -2.50 -6.94 8.37
C THR A 135 -2.79 -6.70 9.86
N SER A 136 -3.90 -6.03 10.18
CA SER A 136 -4.38 -5.87 11.56
C SER A 136 -4.66 -7.22 12.21
N GLN A 137 -5.30 -8.16 11.49
CA GLN A 137 -5.58 -9.50 11.99
C GLN A 137 -4.29 -10.29 12.24
N LEU A 138 -3.40 -10.36 11.25
CA LEU A 138 -2.12 -11.07 11.37
C LEU A 138 -1.25 -10.48 12.49
N TYR A 139 -1.30 -9.16 12.68
CA TYR A 139 -0.62 -8.48 13.78
C TYR A 139 -1.21 -8.86 15.14
N LYS A 140 -2.54 -8.85 15.32
CA LYS A 140 -3.20 -9.25 16.57
C LYS A 140 -2.94 -10.71 16.94
N GLU A 141 -2.74 -11.56 15.95
CA GLU A 141 -2.35 -12.96 16.14
C GLU A 141 -0.86 -13.12 16.49
N SER A 142 -0.06 -12.04 16.45
CA SER A 142 1.35 -12.03 16.89
C SER A 142 1.47 -12.16 18.40
N HIS A 143 1.35 -13.36 18.94
CA HIS A 143 1.69 -13.64 20.33
C HIS A 143 3.17 -14.05 20.46
N PRO A 144 3.83 -13.77 21.61
CA PRO A 144 5.24 -14.15 21.84
C PRO A 144 5.48 -15.66 21.73
N ILE A 145 4.41 -16.47 21.87
CA ILE A 145 4.41 -17.91 21.70
C ILE A 145 3.45 -18.20 20.53
N LEU A 146 3.98 -18.22 19.32
CA LEU A 146 3.21 -18.63 18.15
C LEU A 146 3.03 -20.15 18.15
N SER A 147 1.80 -20.61 18.03
CA SER A 147 1.52 -22.00 17.69
C SER A 147 2.05 -22.34 16.29
N ALA A 148 2.34 -23.61 16.04
CA ALA A 148 2.78 -24.07 14.71
C ALA A 148 1.78 -23.68 13.59
N ARG A 149 0.49 -23.59 13.93
CA ARG A 149 -0.58 -23.17 13.02
C ARG A 149 -0.48 -21.69 12.64
N GLU A 150 -0.18 -20.81 13.59
CA GLU A 150 0.00 -19.36 13.34
C GLU A 150 1.27 -19.08 12.53
N ILE A 151 2.34 -19.84 12.78
CA ILE A 151 3.56 -19.78 11.95
C ILE A 151 3.24 -20.17 10.51
N SER A 152 2.52 -21.28 10.32
CA SER A 152 2.12 -21.75 8.99
C SER A 152 1.22 -20.74 8.25
N ARG A 153 0.30 -20.08 8.95
CA ARG A 153 -0.57 -19.06 8.37
C ARG A 153 0.23 -17.84 7.92
N ARG A 154 1.22 -17.37 8.68
CA ARG A 154 2.07 -16.25 8.24
C ARG A 154 2.87 -16.56 7.00
N THR A 155 3.47 -17.74 6.95
CA THR A 155 4.28 -18.17 5.80
C THR A 155 3.47 -18.17 4.50
N LEU A 156 2.16 -18.42 4.58
CA LEU A 156 1.26 -18.34 3.43
C LEU A 156 1.19 -16.93 2.82
N TYR A 157 1.27 -15.89 3.66
CA TYR A 157 1.12 -14.50 3.26
C TYR A 157 2.46 -13.78 3.03
N THR A 158 3.60 -14.33 3.46
CA THR A 158 4.91 -13.66 3.43
C THR A 158 5.23 -12.98 2.09
N ASP A 159 5.13 -13.71 0.99
CA ASP A 159 5.46 -13.18 -0.35
C ASP A 159 4.51 -12.06 -0.78
N VAL A 160 3.23 -12.18 -0.44
CA VAL A 160 2.20 -11.18 -0.74
C VAL A 160 2.43 -9.93 0.11
N LEU A 161 2.70 -10.08 1.41
CA LEU A 161 2.94 -8.95 2.31
C LEU A 161 4.19 -8.15 1.90
N ASN A 162 5.23 -8.81 1.37
CA ASN A 162 6.36 -8.11 0.79
C ASN A 162 5.94 -7.18 -0.37
N LYS A 163 5.11 -7.68 -1.30
CA LYS A 163 4.58 -6.87 -2.41
C LYS A 163 3.67 -5.75 -1.91
N VAL A 164 2.81 -6.02 -0.93
CA VAL A 164 1.94 -5.00 -0.32
C VAL A 164 2.76 -3.91 0.36
N ARG A 165 3.84 -4.24 1.09
CA ARG A 165 4.78 -3.23 1.62
C ARG A 165 5.33 -2.35 0.52
N TYR A 166 5.78 -2.93 -0.58
CA TYR A 166 6.31 -2.18 -1.72
C TYR A 166 5.27 -1.19 -2.27
N ILE A 167 4.01 -1.62 -2.42
CA ILE A 167 2.90 -0.77 -2.90
C ILE A 167 2.60 0.35 -1.91
N MET A 168 2.46 0.04 -0.61
CA MET A 168 2.17 1.04 0.43
C MET A 168 3.26 2.12 0.48
N ILE A 169 4.53 1.74 0.33
CA ILE A 169 5.66 2.68 0.28
C ILE A 169 5.62 3.51 -1.01
N SER A 170 5.38 2.86 -2.15
CA SER A 170 5.44 3.54 -3.47
C SER A 170 4.27 4.48 -3.73
N ARG A 171 3.13 4.26 -3.05
CA ARG A 171 1.89 5.01 -3.25
C ARG A 171 1.43 5.79 -2.03
N MET A 172 2.28 5.97 -1.01
CA MET A 172 1.92 6.65 0.22
C MET A 172 1.24 7.99 -0.07
N ALA A 173 0.06 8.22 0.52
CA ALA A 173 -0.66 9.46 0.36
C ALA A 173 0.03 10.61 1.10
N ARG A 174 -0.22 11.84 0.65
CA ARG A 174 0.40 13.05 1.23
C ARG A 174 -0.06 13.24 2.69
N PRO A 175 0.87 13.33 3.66
CA PRO A 175 0.56 13.68 5.04
C PRO A 175 0.17 15.16 5.18
N GLU A 176 -0.59 15.51 6.22
CA GLU A 176 -1.10 16.88 6.42
C GLU A 176 0.00 17.89 6.79
N GLU A 177 1.11 17.41 7.34
CA GLU A 177 2.26 18.21 7.73
C GLU A 177 3.11 18.67 6.53
N VAL A 178 2.91 18.11 5.33
CA VAL A 178 3.67 18.48 4.13
C VAL A 178 2.92 19.55 3.34
N LEU A 179 3.50 20.74 3.32
CA LEU A 179 2.93 21.94 2.68
C LEU A 179 3.49 22.22 1.28
N VAL A 180 4.69 21.71 0.96
CA VAL A 180 5.37 21.96 -0.32
C VAL A 180 5.01 20.84 -1.29
N VAL A 181 4.37 21.20 -2.41
CA VAL A 181 3.90 20.23 -3.42
C VAL A 181 4.12 20.72 -4.84
N GLU A 182 4.16 19.78 -5.77
CA GLU A 182 4.12 20.04 -7.21
C GLU A 182 2.65 20.21 -7.64
N ASN A 183 2.32 21.33 -8.28
CA ASN A 183 0.99 21.54 -8.87
C ASN A 183 0.88 20.91 -10.28
N ASP A 184 -0.30 20.96 -10.89
CA ASP A 184 -0.55 20.41 -12.23
C ASP A 184 0.30 21.05 -13.34
N ASN A 185 0.86 22.23 -13.09
CA ASN A 185 1.76 22.92 -14.01
C ASN A 185 3.24 22.52 -13.84
N GLY A 186 3.55 21.63 -12.88
CA GLY A 186 4.93 21.22 -12.56
C GLY A 186 5.68 22.25 -11.71
N GLU A 187 4.98 23.20 -11.09
CA GLU A 187 5.58 24.22 -10.23
C GLU A 187 5.52 23.81 -8.77
N VAL A 188 6.56 24.13 -8.01
CA VAL A 188 6.57 23.91 -6.57
C VAL A 188 5.81 25.04 -5.89
N VAL A 189 4.73 24.69 -5.20
CA VAL A 189 3.83 25.62 -4.54
C VAL A 189 3.59 25.23 -3.09
N ARG A 190 3.08 26.18 -2.32
CA ARG A 190 2.58 25.95 -0.96
C ARG A 190 1.09 25.61 -1.02
N GLU A 191 0.70 24.48 -0.44
CA GLU A 191 -0.70 24.05 -0.36
C GLU A 191 -1.01 23.41 1.00
N PHE A 192 -2.12 23.81 1.61
CA PHE A 192 -2.63 23.17 2.83
C PHE A 192 -3.60 22.05 2.49
N MET A 193 -3.37 20.86 3.04
CA MET A 193 -4.34 19.77 2.93
C MET A 193 -5.62 20.11 3.69
N LYS A 194 -6.75 20.15 2.98
CA LYS A 194 -8.09 20.36 3.57
C LYS A 194 -9.08 19.23 3.26
N ASP A 195 -8.73 18.34 2.33
CA ASP A 195 -9.60 17.25 1.94
C ASP A 195 -9.56 16.12 2.99
N THR A 196 -10.73 15.86 3.58
CA THR A 196 -10.90 14.84 4.62
C THR A 196 -10.71 13.44 4.06
N ASP A 197 -11.06 13.20 2.79
CA ASP A 197 -10.91 11.90 2.16
C ASP A 197 -9.43 11.54 1.95
N SER A 198 -8.64 12.48 1.42
CA SER A 198 -7.18 12.36 1.32
C SER A 198 -6.49 12.14 2.69
N ILE A 199 -6.94 12.84 3.73
CA ILE A 199 -6.42 12.66 5.11
C ILE A 199 -6.73 11.24 5.63
N ASN A 200 -7.95 10.75 5.41
CA ASN A 200 -8.34 9.41 5.82
C ASN A 200 -7.58 8.33 5.03
N LEU A 201 -7.34 8.54 3.75
CA LEU A 201 -6.50 7.66 2.93
C LEU A 201 -5.09 7.54 3.53
N TYR A 202 -4.44 8.67 3.84
CA TYR A 202 -3.14 8.67 4.51
C TYR A 202 -3.17 7.91 5.85
N LYS A 203 -4.18 8.16 6.70
CA LYS A 203 -4.32 7.46 8.00
C LYS A 203 -4.43 5.94 7.82
N ASN A 204 -5.24 5.48 6.88
CA ASN A 204 -5.42 4.05 6.59
C ASN A 204 -4.14 3.41 6.02
N MET A 205 -3.44 4.11 5.12
CA MET A 205 -2.17 3.64 4.58
C MET A 205 -1.09 3.57 5.65
N ARG A 206 -1.00 4.59 6.51
CA ARG A 206 -0.08 4.64 7.65
C ARG A 206 -0.33 3.47 8.60
N GLU A 207 -1.56 3.25 9.03
CA GLU A 207 -1.90 2.15 9.93
C GLU A 207 -1.53 0.79 9.33
N THR A 208 -1.87 0.58 8.05
CA THR A 208 -1.52 -0.65 7.31
C THR A 208 -0.01 -0.85 7.25
N LEU A 209 0.76 0.20 6.91
CA LEU A 209 2.21 0.11 6.83
C LEU A 209 2.85 -0.13 8.20
N VAL A 210 2.32 0.48 9.28
CA VAL A 210 2.76 0.22 10.66
C VAL A 210 2.54 -1.25 11.03
N TYR A 211 1.40 -1.86 10.71
CA TYR A 211 1.20 -3.29 10.94
C TYR A 211 2.19 -4.14 10.14
N LEU A 212 2.41 -3.82 8.87
CA LEU A 212 3.38 -4.51 8.02
C LEU A 212 4.82 -4.41 8.54
N THR A 213 5.20 -3.26 9.13
CA THR A 213 6.50 -3.06 9.78
C THR A 213 6.64 -3.89 11.05
N HIS A 214 5.60 -3.99 11.87
CA HIS A 214 5.64 -4.89 13.04
C HIS A 214 5.74 -6.37 12.64
N LEU A 215 5.10 -6.76 11.53
CA LEU A 215 5.15 -8.13 11.02
C LEU A 215 6.54 -8.50 10.47
N ASP A 216 7.22 -7.55 9.83
CA ASP A 216 8.61 -7.71 9.37
C ASP A 216 9.26 -6.33 9.13
N TYR A 217 9.99 -5.84 10.14
CA TYR A 217 10.64 -4.54 10.06
C TYR A 217 11.88 -4.59 9.16
N GLN A 218 12.53 -5.74 9.05
CA GLN A 218 13.74 -5.92 8.23
C GLN A 218 13.39 -5.80 6.75
N ASP A 219 12.28 -6.41 6.33
CA ASP A 219 11.78 -6.26 4.98
C ASP A 219 11.37 -4.82 4.66
N THR A 220 10.72 -4.14 5.62
CA THR A 220 10.38 -2.71 5.49
C THR A 220 11.62 -1.83 5.34
N GLU A 221 12.62 -1.99 6.23
CA GLU A 221 13.91 -1.28 6.20
C GLU A 221 14.63 -1.52 4.87
N ARG A 222 14.66 -2.76 4.40
CA ARG A 222 15.29 -3.15 3.13
C ARG A 222 14.62 -2.47 1.93
N ILE A 223 13.29 -2.48 1.84
CA ILE A 223 12.56 -1.84 0.74
C ILE A 223 12.82 -0.33 0.74
N MET A 224 12.65 0.34 1.88
CA MET A 224 12.85 1.80 2.00
C MET A 224 14.29 2.19 1.67
N THR A 225 15.27 1.45 2.18
CA THR A 225 16.70 1.69 1.90
C THR A 225 17.02 1.50 0.41
N THR A 226 16.49 0.45 -0.22
CA THR A 226 16.70 0.20 -1.66
C THR A 226 16.11 1.33 -2.49
N LYS A 227 14.88 1.77 -2.19
CA LYS A 227 14.25 2.89 -2.91
C LYS A 227 14.99 4.21 -2.69
N LEU A 228 15.50 4.47 -1.49
CA LEU A 228 16.31 5.65 -1.20
C LEU A 228 17.61 5.66 -2.02
N GLN A 229 18.29 4.51 -2.10
CA GLN A 229 19.49 4.37 -2.92
C GLN A 229 19.20 4.62 -4.42
N ASN A 230 18.04 4.17 -4.91
CA ASN A 230 17.59 4.48 -6.28
C ASN A 230 17.27 5.98 -6.51
N GLN A 231 16.92 6.72 -5.45
CA GLN A 231 16.82 8.19 -5.53
C GLN A 231 18.21 8.85 -5.60
N VAL A 232 19.15 8.38 -4.77
CA VAL A 232 20.51 8.94 -4.67
C VAL A 232 21.34 8.69 -5.92
N ASN A 233 21.32 7.47 -6.45
CA ASN A 233 22.05 7.11 -7.67
C ASN A 233 21.39 7.67 -8.95
N GLY A 234 20.14 8.15 -8.85
CA GLY A 234 19.40 8.78 -9.93
C GLY A 234 18.59 7.83 -10.83
N SER A 235 18.57 6.52 -10.57
CA SER A 235 17.84 5.55 -11.40
C SER A 235 16.32 5.71 -11.35
N GLU A 236 15.78 6.10 -10.19
CA GLU A 236 14.34 6.33 -9.96
C GLU A 236 14.04 7.76 -9.51
N TRP A 237 14.99 8.69 -9.67
CA TRP A 237 14.84 10.07 -9.18
C TRP A 237 13.63 10.78 -9.82
N SER A 238 12.68 11.15 -8.97
CA SER A 238 11.61 12.11 -9.29
C SER A 238 11.08 12.73 -8.00
N TRP A 239 10.47 13.91 -8.07
CA TRP A 239 9.85 14.54 -6.90
C TRP A 239 8.77 13.65 -6.30
N LYS A 240 7.90 13.10 -7.16
CA LYS A 240 6.86 12.12 -6.77
C LYS A 240 7.45 10.94 -6.00
N ASN A 241 8.48 10.28 -6.51
CA ASN A 241 9.04 9.08 -5.87
C ASN A 241 9.78 9.39 -4.56
N LEU A 242 10.50 10.51 -4.49
CA LEU A 242 11.13 10.94 -3.23
C LEU A 242 10.07 11.27 -2.18
N ASN A 243 9.05 12.03 -2.57
CA ASN A 243 7.95 12.43 -1.70
C ASN A 243 7.26 11.21 -1.11
N THR A 244 6.77 10.28 -1.94
CA THR A 244 6.05 9.09 -1.44
C THR A 244 6.93 8.22 -0.54
N LEU A 245 8.22 8.07 -0.87
CA LEU A 245 9.18 7.37 -0.02
C LEU A 245 9.34 8.04 1.35
N CYS A 246 9.58 9.35 1.40
CA CYS A 246 9.78 10.08 2.64
C CYS A 246 8.51 10.16 3.49
N TRP A 247 7.34 10.27 2.86
CA TRP A 247 6.05 10.15 3.54
C TRP A 247 5.90 8.77 4.18
N ALA A 248 6.25 7.70 3.45
CA ALA A 248 6.22 6.35 3.99
C ALA A 248 7.20 6.17 5.16
N ILE A 249 8.42 6.70 5.04
CA ILE A 249 9.41 6.70 6.12
C ILE A 249 8.85 7.40 7.37
N GLY A 250 8.35 8.64 7.25
CA GLY A 250 7.80 9.36 8.41
C GLY A 250 6.59 8.65 9.03
N SER A 251 5.75 8.00 8.22
CA SER A 251 4.52 7.34 8.67
C SER A 251 4.74 6.18 9.64
N ILE A 252 5.91 5.50 9.57
CA ILE A 252 6.24 4.34 10.43
C ILE A 252 6.97 4.71 11.73
N SER A 253 6.99 5.99 12.09
CA SER A 253 7.58 6.44 13.35
C SER A 253 7.04 5.69 14.57
N GLY A 254 7.95 5.13 15.38
CA GLY A 254 7.61 4.33 16.55
C GLY A 254 7.27 2.85 16.28
N ALA A 255 7.27 2.39 15.02
CA ALA A 255 7.02 0.99 14.68
C ALA A 255 8.27 0.09 14.81
N MET A 256 9.44 0.67 15.06
CA MET A 256 10.72 -0.03 15.23
C MET A 256 11.23 0.13 16.68
N PHE A 257 12.03 -0.84 17.13
CA PHE A 257 12.81 -0.71 18.36
C PHE A 257 13.80 0.46 18.24
N GLU A 258 14.12 1.09 19.36
CA GLU A 258 14.89 2.34 19.38
C GLU A 258 16.28 2.20 18.72
N GLU A 259 16.96 1.06 18.89
CA GLU A 259 18.27 0.83 18.26
C GLU A 259 18.18 0.65 16.73
N ASP A 260 17.19 -0.10 16.25
CA ASP A 260 16.95 -0.30 14.83
C ASP A 260 16.47 1.00 14.16
N GLU A 261 15.53 1.71 14.80
CA GLU A 261 15.06 3.03 14.35
C GLU A 261 16.23 4.01 14.23
N LYS A 262 17.11 4.04 15.23
CA LYS A 262 18.32 4.86 15.21
C LYS A 262 19.23 4.52 14.02
N ARG A 263 19.53 3.24 13.79
CA ARG A 263 20.39 2.80 12.66
C ARG A 263 19.77 3.22 11.33
N PHE A 264 18.47 2.98 11.18
CA PHE A 264 17.72 3.30 9.98
C PHE A 264 17.73 4.81 9.70
N LEU A 265 17.39 5.65 10.69
CA LEU A 265 17.30 7.10 10.51
C LEU A 265 18.64 7.76 10.23
N VAL A 266 19.74 7.28 10.84
CA VAL A 266 21.07 7.80 10.53
C VAL A 266 21.40 7.62 9.04
N THR A 267 21.05 6.46 8.48
CA THR A 267 21.24 6.18 7.04
C THR A 267 20.35 7.08 6.19
N VAL A 268 19.03 7.12 6.49
CA VAL A 268 18.05 7.91 5.73
C VAL A 268 18.46 9.38 5.65
N ILE A 269 18.78 10.00 6.78
CA ILE A 269 19.00 11.44 6.81
C ILE A 269 20.36 11.79 6.22
N LYS A 270 21.37 10.93 6.39
CA LYS A 270 22.67 11.12 5.72
C LYS A 270 22.52 11.10 4.20
N ASP A 271 21.76 10.15 3.67
CA ASP A 271 21.52 10.01 2.24
C ASP A 271 20.68 11.19 1.70
N LEU A 272 19.64 11.61 2.43
CA LEU A 272 18.83 12.79 2.05
C LEU A 272 19.64 14.10 2.07
N LEU A 273 20.48 14.31 3.09
CA LEU A 273 21.37 15.48 3.14
C LEU A 273 22.37 15.44 1.98
N GLY A 274 22.96 14.27 1.69
CA GLY A 274 23.84 14.08 0.54
C GLY A 274 23.13 14.39 -0.79
N LEU A 275 21.87 13.93 -0.94
CA LEU A 275 21.04 14.21 -2.10
C LEU A 275 20.74 15.71 -2.26
N CYS A 276 20.49 16.42 -1.15
CA CYS A 276 20.27 17.86 -1.13
C CYS A 276 21.49 18.66 -1.60
N GLU A 277 22.70 18.21 -1.24
CA GLU A 277 23.95 18.80 -1.72
C GLU A 277 24.24 18.44 -3.20
N GLN A 278 23.88 17.23 -3.63
CA GLN A 278 24.08 16.76 -5.00
C GLN A 278 23.16 17.44 -6.01
N LYS A 279 21.88 17.64 -5.66
CA LYS A 279 20.87 18.17 -6.57
C LYS A 279 20.92 19.71 -6.61
N ARG A 280 20.84 20.25 -7.82
CA ARG A 280 20.86 21.69 -8.09
C ARG A 280 19.46 22.20 -8.44
N GLY A 281 19.25 23.50 -8.31
CA GLY A 281 17.97 24.15 -8.60
C GLY A 281 17.12 24.34 -7.35
N LYS A 282 16.40 25.47 -7.29
CA LYS A 282 15.60 25.86 -6.11
C LYS A 282 14.52 24.82 -5.81
N ASP A 283 13.79 24.38 -6.83
CA ASP A 283 12.68 23.43 -6.70
C ASP A 283 13.14 22.08 -6.16
N ASN A 284 14.23 21.53 -6.72
CA ASN A 284 14.83 20.29 -6.21
C ASN A 284 15.23 20.42 -4.73
N LYS A 285 15.86 21.54 -4.36
CA LYS A 285 16.26 21.79 -2.97
C LYS A 285 15.06 21.94 -2.05
N ALA A 286 14.01 22.65 -2.47
CA ALA A 286 12.78 22.82 -1.73
C ALA A 286 12.09 21.48 -1.44
N ILE A 287 11.97 20.62 -2.46
CA ILE A 287 11.38 19.29 -2.32
C ILE A 287 12.20 18.40 -1.38
N ILE A 288 13.53 18.34 -1.53
CA ILE A 288 14.38 17.51 -0.66
C ILE A 288 14.37 18.04 0.78
N ALA A 289 14.44 19.36 0.96
CA ALA A 289 14.35 20.01 2.25
C ALA A 289 13.03 19.68 2.95
N SER A 290 11.89 19.85 2.26
CA SER A 290 10.56 19.52 2.80
C SER A 290 10.50 18.07 3.29
N ASN A 291 11.03 17.12 2.52
CA ASN A 291 11.08 15.72 2.91
C ASN A 291 11.99 15.46 4.13
N ILE A 292 13.16 16.10 4.22
CA ILE A 292 14.02 16.01 5.40
C ILE A 292 13.30 16.56 6.63
N MET A 293 12.67 17.73 6.50
CA MET A 293 11.94 18.38 7.59
C MET A 293 10.79 17.52 8.08
N TYR A 294 9.99 16.96 7.16
CA TYR A 294 8.92 16.04 7.48
C TYR A 294 9.44 14.80 8.21
N VAL A 295 10.40 14.06 7.63
CA VAL A 295 10.96 12.86 8.25
C VAL A 295 11.48 13.18 9.65
N VAL A 296 12.34 14.19 9.78
CA VAL A 296 12.90 14.53 11.08
C VAL A 296 11.83 14.96 12.11
N GLY A 297 10.82 15.71 11.67
CA GLY A 297 9.67 16.11 12.50
C GLY A 297 8.88 14.93 13.06
N GLN A 298 8.78 13.82 12.32
CA GLN A 298 8.07 12.62 12.75
C GLN A 298 8.83 11.79 13.80
N TYR A 299 10.14 12.01 14.02
CA TYR A 299 10.97 11.19 14.93
C TYR A 299 11.53 11.98 16.14
N PRO A 300 10.68 12.50 17.05
CA PRO A 300 11.13 13.26 18.20
C PRO A 300 11.93 12.41 19.22
N ARG A 301 11.70 11.10 19.29
CA ARG A 301 12.48 10.17 20.15
C ARG A 301 13.97 10.18 19.77
N PHE A 302 14.25 10.01 18.49
CA PHE A 302 15.62 10.04 17.94
C PHE A 302 16.30 11.39 18.20
N LEU A 303 15.61 12.51 17.94
CA LEU A 303 16.18 13.85 18.15
C LEU A 303 16.54 14.13 19.61
N LYS A 304 15.68 13.71 20.55
CA LYS A 304 15.94 13.85 22.00
C LYS A 304 17.20 13.09 22.45
N ALA A 305 17.46 11.93 21.85
CA ALA A 305 18.64 11.12 22.16
C ALA A 305 19.94 11.61 21.49
N HIS A 306 19.85 12.48 20.48
CA HIS A 306 20.98 12.85 19.61
C HIS A 306 21.16 14.36 19.44
N TRP A 307 21.64 15.04 20.49
CA TRP A 307 21.83 16.51 20.51
C TRP A 307 22.61 17.08 19.32
N LYS A 308 23.75 16.48 18.94
CA LYS A 308 24.53 16.95 17.79
C LYS A 308 23.70 16.95 16.50
N PHE A 309 22.87 15.93 16.35
CA PHE A 309 22.00 15.77 15.21
C PHE A 309 20.88 16.81 15.21
N LEU A 310 20.19 16.95 16.35
CA LEU A 310 19.17 17.97 16.54
C LEU A 310 19.72 19.37 16.21
N LYS A 311 20.93 19.69 16.70
CA LYS A 311 21.59 20.97 16.38
C LYS A 311 21.83 21.15 14.88
N THR A 312 22.32 20.13 14.18
CA THR A 312 22.51 20.18 12.72
C THR A 312 21.20 20.39 11.98
N VAL A 313 20.15 19.67 12.36
CA VAL A 313 18.81 19.83 11.76
C VAL A 313 18.30 21.23 11.99
N VAL A 314 18.33 21.73 13.23
CA VAL A 314 17.84 23.07 13.57
C VAL A 314 18.62 24.16 12.82
N ASN A 315 19.93 24.01 12.69
CA ASN A 315 20.73 24.92 11.85
C ASN A 315 20.30 24.85 10.37
N LYS A 316 20.01 23.66 9.85
CA LYS A 316 19.53 23.50 8.48
C LYS A 316 18.13 24.08 8.29
N LEU A 317 17.25 23.97 9.29
CA LEU A 317 15.96 24.67 9.32
C LEU A 317 16.15 26.18 9.26
N PHE A 318 17.11 26.73 10.01
CA PHE A 318 17.46 28.15 9.90
C PHE A 318 17.94 28.51 8.49
N GLU A 319 18.78 27.69 7.85
CA GLU A 319 19.17 27.92 6.45
C GLU A 319 17.96 27.90 5.52
N PHE A 320 17.05 26.93 5.67
CA PHE A 320 15.83 26.81 4.86
C PHE A 320 14.87 27.98 5.03
N MET A 321 14.78 28.57 6.23
CA MET A 321 13.99 29.79 6.45
C MET A 321 14.54 31.03 5.72
N HIS A 322 15.80 31.01 5.26
CA HIS A 322 16.36 32.09 4.43
C HIS A 322 16.15 31.84 2.92
N GLU A 323 15.60 30.69 2.52
CA GLU A 323 15.25 30.42 1.12
C GLU A 323 14.05 31.26 0.70
N THR A 324 14.04 31.72 -0.55
CA THR A 324 12.98 32.62 -1.07
C THR A 324 11.68 31.90 -1.43
N HIS A 325 11.55 30.61 -1.14
CA HIS A 325 10.40 29.80 -1.55
C HIS A 325 9.39 29.73 -0.41
N ASP A 326 8.19 30.30 -0.63
CA ASP A 326 7.18 30.50 0.42
C ASP A 326 6.88 29.23 1.25
N GLY A 327 6.63 28.09 0.60
CA GLY A 327 6.30 26.85 1.32
C GLY A 327 7.44 26.22 2.14
N VAL A 328 8.69 26.63 1.94
CA VAL A 328 9.86 26.07 2.67
C VAL A 328 10.09 26.81 4.00
N GLN A 329 9.62 28.06 4.10
CA GLN A 329 9.80 28.89 5.29
C GLN A 329 8.80 28.54 6.41
N ASP A 330 7.61 28.06 6.06
CA ASP A 330 6.54 27.68 7.00
C ASP A 330 6.72 26.29 7.61
#